data_AF-A0A8C0NG41-F1
#
_entry.id   AF-A0A8C0NG41-F1
#
_cell.length_a   1.000
_cell.length_b   1.000
_cell.length_c   1.000
_cell.angle_alpha   90.00
_cell.angle_beta   90.00
_cell.angle_gamma   90.00
#
_symmetry.space_group_name_H-M   'P 1'
#
loop_
_entity.id
_entity.type
_entity.pdbx_description
1 polymer ?
#
loop_
_entity_poly.entity_id
_entity_poly.type
_entity_poly.pdbx_seq_one_letter_code
_entity_poly.pdbx_strand_id
1 'polypeptide(L)'
;MLFLQLVLLAVLLLGGDSEDDSQEPISFRIILTTSFYSSSSTQNQGSAWLDELQTHGWNNKTGAFRYLQSWSKGNFSNEELLEVQNLFYTYTIRSPSTFHNHIRDWHLEYPFQIQLVLGCDSHFGEASAGFLQLAYQGSDLLSFQNTSWRPSPEGGSRAQKICSLFIEYHVFSEIVHKLLFDSCPRFLLGLLDAGKAYLQRKVRPEAWLSAGSSPGPGHLRLVCHVSGFYPKPVWVSWMRGEQEQQGTLYSDILPNTDGTWYLQVSLDVKSKEAAGLSCRVRHSSLGGQDMVLHWEQPHSVGLVFLVVIVPLVLLAGLAWWLWKRWKAHWRPQCTDFPSEQEPSSPGLQHLPKPSSALTSWQLPVANSSLVLPIDRFSVSAQHDSGGFIVLTWFWNLNFKI
;
A
#
# COMPACT_ATOMS: atom_id res chain seq x y z
N MET A 1 30.81 15.80 -10.12
CA MET A 1 29.71 16.17 -9.18
C MET A 1 28.55 15.18 -9.24
N LEU A 2 27.79 15.08 -10.35
CA LEU A 2 26.70 14.10 -10.50
C LEU A 2 27.09 12.65 -10.18
N PHE A 3 28.24 12.19 -10.70
CA PHE A 3 28.77 10.84 -10.45
C PHE A 3 28.96 10.53 -8.95
N LEU A 4 29.42 11.51 -8.16
CA LEU A 4 29.61 11.34 -6.71
C LEU A 4 28.25 11.24 -5.98
N GLN A 5 27.21 11.90 -6.49
CA GLN A 5 25.86 11.79 -5.95
C GLN A 5 25.15 10.50 -6.35
N LEU A 6 25.51 9.89 -7.48
CA LEU A 6 25.04 8.55 -7.90
C LEU A 6 25.69 7.44 -7.05
N VAL A 7 26.99 7.54 -6.75
CA VAL A 7 27.65 6.65 -5.78
C VAL A 7 27.01 6.79 -4.39
N LEU A 8 26.71 8.01 -3.94
CA LEU A 8 25.96 8.24 -2.70
C LEU A 8 24.53 7.67 -2.75
N LEU A 9 23.91 7.62 -3.94
CA LEU A 9 22.58 7.05 -4.15
C LEU A 9 22.59 5.54 -3.86
N ALA A 10 23.58 4.81 -4.39
CA ALA A 10 23.75 3.38 -4.17
C ALA A 10 24.00 3.06 -2.68
N VAL A 11 24.94 3.78 -2.04
CA VAL A 11 25.29 3.59 -0.62
C VAL A 11 24.13 3.93 0.33
N LEU A 12 23.21 4.83 -0.06
CA LEU A 12 22.05 5.18 0.77
C LEU A 12 20.83 4.26 0.58
N LEU A 13 20.79 3.51 -0.53
CA LEU A 13 19.77 2.48 -0.80
C LEU A 13 20.12 1.16 -0.11
N LEU A 14 21.40 0.80 -0.07
CA LEU A 14 21.89 -0.50 0.41
C LEU A 14 22.78 -0.33 1.65
N GLY A 15 22.17 -0.42 2.83
CA GLY A 15 22.84 -0.27 4.11
C GLY A 15 23.38 -1.58 4.67
N GLY A 16 24.61 -1.95 4.31
CA GLY A 16 25.50 -2.80 5.12
C GLY A 16 25.70 -4.26 4.66
N ASP A 17 26.95 -4.58 4.34
CA ASP A 17 27.61 -5.89 4.31
C ASP A 17 26.79 -7.13 3.92
N SER A 18 26.68 -7.35 2.62
CA SER A 18 26.73 -8.70 2.02
C SER A 18 27.57 -8.66 0.75
N GLU A 19 28.58 -9.54 0.67
CA GLU A 19 29.31 -9.77 -0.58
C GLU A 19 28.34 -10.32 -1.66
N ASP A 20 28.54 -9.88 -2.90
CA ASP A 20 27.76 -10.27 -4.10
C ASP A 20 26.34 -9.67 -4.23
N ASP A 21 26.19 -8.36 -3.96
CA ASP A 21 25.00 -7.60 -4.40
C ASP A 21 25.23 -7.01 -5.81
N SER A 22 24.97 -7.82 -6.84
CA SER A 22 25.04 -7.40 -8.24
C SER A 22 23.90 -6.43 -8.56
N GLN A 23 24.11 -5.15 -8.27
CA GLN A 23 23.12 -4.08 -8.34
C GLN A 23 22.34 -4.10 -9.68
N GLU A 24 21.04 -4.40 -9.60
CA GLU A 24 20.18 -4.50 -10.79
C GLU A 24 20.19 -3.18 -11.59
N PRO A 25 20.26 -3.25 -12.94
CA PRO A 25 20.25 -2.06 -13.77
C PRO A 25 18.90 -1.35 -13.71
N ILE A 26 18.95 -0.03 -13.57
CA ILE A 26 17.74 0.80 -13.66
C ILE A 26 17.35 0.92 -15.13
N SER A 27 16.10 0.56 -15.43
CA SER A 27 15.56 0.45 -16.78
C SER A 27 14.45 1.47 -17.03
N PHE A 28 14.49 2.15 -18.18
CA PHE A 28 13.31 2.87 -18.69
C PHE A 28 12.74 2.13 -19.89
N ARG A 29 11.47 1.73 -19.81
CA ARG A 29 10.78 0.93 -20.84
C ARG A 29 9.43 1.53 -21.22
N ILE A 30 9.17 1.57 -22.52
CA ILE A 30 7.89 1.90 -23.13
C ILE A 30 7.29 0.60 -23.66
N ILE A 31 6.06 0.31 -23.25
CA ILE A 31 5.29 -0.86 -23.69
C ILE A 31 4.10 -0.34 -24.50
N LEU A 32 4.00 -0.77 -25.75
CA LEU A 32 2.83 -0.58 -26.61
C LEU A 32 2.22 -1.95 -26.93
N THR A 33 0.90 -2.05 -26.80
CA THR A 33 0.15 -3.27 -27.09
C THR A 33 -0.93 -2.97 -28.11
N THR A 34 -0.84 -3.59 -29.29
CA THR A 34 -1.84 -3.49 -30.36
C THR A 34 -2.64 -4.77 -30.39
N SER A 35 -3.94 -4.68 -30.07
CA SER A 35 -4.87 -5.80 -30.15
C SER A 35 -5.68 -5.71 -31.43
N PHE A 36 -5.73 -6.79 -32.20
CA PHE A 36 -6.39 -6.91 -33.48
C PHE A 36 -7.61 -7.83 -33.33
N TYR A 37 -8.81 -7.25 -33.28
CA TYR A 37 -10.05 -8.01 -33.07
C TYR A 37 -10.67 -8.50 -34.39
N SER A 38 -10.54 -7.72 -35.46
CA SER A 38 -11.01 -8.07 -36.81
C SER A 38 -10.27 -7.25 -37.87
N SER A 39 -10.57 -7.46 -39.14
CA SER A 39 -10.01 -6.70 -40.28
C SER A 39 -10.27 -5.19 -40.23
N SER A 40 -11.22 -4.71 -39.42
CA SER A 40 -11.56 -3.28 -39.27
C SER A 40 -11.55 -2.79 -37.82
N SER A 41 -11.07 -3.60 -36.87
CA SER A 41 -11.11 -3.26 -35.45
C SER A 41 -9.78 -3.57 -34.77
N THR A 42 -9.11 -2.50 -34.34
CA THR A 42 -7.85 -2.54 -33.60
C THR A 42 -7.89 -1.61 -32.40
N GLN A 43 -7.12 -1.92 -31.37
CA GLN A 43 -7.00 -1.12 -30.18
C GLN A 43 -5.54 -1.04 -29.74
N ASN A 44 -5.03 0.19 -29.68
CA ASN A 44 -3.72 0.49 -29.12
C ASN A 44 -3.84 0.83 -27.63
N GLN A 45 -2.97 0.23 -26.82
CA GLN A 45 -2.74 0.59 -25.43
C GLN A 45 -1.24 0.89 -25.25
N GLY A 46 -0.90 1.74 -24.30
CA GLY A 46 0.49 2.17 -24.12
C GLY A 46 0.79 2.71 -22.73
N SER A 47 2.03 2.50 -22.29
CA SER A 47 2.52 2.94 -20.99
C SER A 47 4.05 3.04 -21.00
N ALA A 48 4.62 3.87 -20.14
CA ALA A 48 6.05 3.91 -19.89
C ALA A 48 6.35 3.79 -18.40
N TRP A 49 7.44 3.10 -18.10
CA TRP A 49 7.81 2.62 -16.77
C TRP A 49 9.29 2.89 -16.52
N LEU A 50 9.58 3.32 -15.30
CA LEU A 50 10.92 3.30 -14.72
C LEU A 50 10.95 2.12 -13.77
N ASP A 51 11.60 1.03 -14.18
CA ASP A 51 11.45 -0.30 -13.59
C ASP A 51 9.97 -0.70 -13.43
N GLU A 52 9.50 -0.85 -12.19
CA GLU A 52 8.11 -1.20 -11.85
C GLU A 52 7.21 0.03 -11.62
N LEU A 53 7.75 1.25 -11.68
CA LEU A 53 7.01 2.50 -11.47
C LEU A 53 6.48 3.05 -12.80
N GLN A 54 5.16 3.04 -12.98
CA GLN A 54 4.55 3.68 -14.14
C GLN A 54 4.74 5.21 -14.07
N THR A 55 5.44 5.75 -15.07
CA THR A 55 5.69 7.19 -15.22
C THR A 55 4.77 7.82 -16.26
N HIS A 56 4.33 7.06 -17.26
CA HIS A 56 3.45 7.55 -18.33
C HIS A 56 2.32 6.56 -18.65
N GLY A 57 1.13 7.10 -18.94
CA GLY A 57 0.08 6.41 -19.68
C GLY A 57 -0.05 6.93 -21.11
N TRP A 58 -0.80 6.24 -21.95
CA TRP A 58 -1.09 6.63 -23.34
C TRP A 58 -2.57 6.95 -23.55
N ASN A 59 -2.87 8.07 -24.21
CA ASN A 59 -4.22 8.39 -24.66
C ASN A 59 -4.42 7.87 -26.09
N ASN A 60 -5.21 6.81 -26.23
CA ASN A 60 -5.48 6.15 -27.51
C ASN A 60 -6.28 7.00 -28.52
N LYS A 61 -6.98 8.06 -28.10
CA LYS A 61 -7.73 8.96 -28.99
C LYS A 61 -6.88 10.08 -29.54
N THR A 62 -5.95 10.62 -28.73
CA THR A 62 -5.14 11.79 -29.10
C THR A 62 -3.70 11.44 -29.49
N GLY A 63 -3.27 10.19 -29.26
CA GLY A 63 -1.88 9.79 -29.45
C GLY A 63 -0.91 10.48 -28.47
N ALA A 64 -1.41 10.91 -27.30
CA ALA A 64 -0.64 11.73 -26.38
C ALA A 64 -0.21 10.98 -25.12
N PHE A 65 1.00 11.29 -24.63
CA PHE A 65 1.46 10.80 -23.34
C PHE A 65 0.76 11.54 -22.19
N ARG A 66 0.25 10.77 -21.22
CA ARG A 66 -0.25 11.25 -19.93
C ARG A 66 0.85 11.06 -18.88
N TYR A 67 1.48 12.16 -18.48
CA TYR A 67 2.46 12.21 -17.40
C TYR A 67 1.76 11.87 -16.07
N LEU A 68 2.23 10.82 -15.38
CA LEU A 68 1.64 10.33 -14.13
C LEU A 68 2.30 10.93 -12.88
N GLN A 69 3.58 11.26 -12.99
CA GLN A 69 4.37 11.92 -11.96
C GLN A 69 4.63 13.38 -12.38
N SER A 70 4.79 14.28 -11.40
CA SER A 70 5.15 15.67 -11.66
C SER A 70 6.48 15.82 -12.39
N TRP A 71 7.38 14.86 -12.19
CA TRP A 71 8.72 14.76 -12.78
C TRP A 71 8.80 13.84 -14.01
N SER A 72 7.69 13.24 -14.49
CA SER A 72 7.71 12.29 -15.62
C SER A 72 8.34 12.83 -16.91
N LYS A 73 8.37 14.15 -17.10
CA LYS A 73 9.01 14.80 -18.26
C LYS A 73 10.54 14.73 -18.25
N GLY A 74 11.16 14.38 -17.12
CA GLY A 74 12.61 14.46 -16.93
C GLY A 74 13.13 15.87 -17.21
N ASN A 75 14.19 15.96 -18.02
CA ASN A 75 14.82 17.21 -18.45
C ASN A 75 14.54 17.57 -19.93
N PHE A 76 13.61 16.89 -20.60
CA PHE A 76 13.32 17.12 -22.03
C PHE A 76 12.50 18.40 -22.24
N SER A 77 12.74 19.08 -23.36
CA SER A 77 11.91 20.21 -23.79
C SER A 77 10.52 19.74 -24.27
N ASN A 78 9.55 20.65 -24.36
CA ASN A 78 8.22 20.29 -24.88
C ASN A 78 8.28 19.87 -26.36
N GLU A 79 9.22 20.44 -27.13
CA GLU A 79 9.48 20.12 -28.53
C GLU A 79 10.05 18.71 -28.67
N GLU A 80 11.01 18.31 -27.82
CA GLU A 80 11.57 16.95 -27.80
C GLU A 80 10.51 15.92 -27.40
N LEU A 81 9.71 16.21 -26.38
CA LEU A 81 8.59 15.36 -25.97
C LEU A 81 7.54 15.22 -27.10
N LEU A 82 7.31 16.27 -27.88
CA LEU A 82 6.39 16.25 -29.02
C LEU A 82 6.96 15.46 -30.20
N GLU A 83 8.27 15.54 -30.49
CA GLU A 83 8.95 14.70 -31.49
C GLU A 83 8.76 13.21 -31.14
N VAL A 84 9.10 12.81 -29.91
CA VAL A 84 8.96 11.43 -29.43
C VAL A 84 7.48 10.97 -29.45
N GLN A 85 6.55 11.81 -29.00
CA GLN A 85 5.12 11.51 -29.04
C GLN A 85 4.62 11.28 -30.48
N ASN A 86 5.04 12.12 -31.43
CA ASN A 86 4.65 12.00 -32.84
C ASN A 86 5.20 10.72 -33.49
N LEU A 87 6.40 10.26 -33.11
CA LEU A 87 6.95 8.98 -33.56
C LEU A 87 6.05 7.82 -33.10
N PHE A 88 5.70 7.76 -31.82
CA PHE A 88 4.82 6.71 -31.28
C PHE A 88 3.41 6.77 -31.84
N TYR A 89 2.83 7.96 -31.98
CA TYR A 89 1.51 8.12 -32.58
C TYR A 89 1.50 7.62 -34.04
N THR A 90 2.51 8.02 -34.82
CA THR A 90 2.71 7.55 -36.21
C THR A 90 2.85 6.03 -36.26
N TYR A 91 3.60 5.41 -35.35
CA TYR A 91 3.69 3.95 -35.23
C TYR A 91 2.32 3.32 -34.94
N THR A 92 1.57 3.83 -33.96
CA THR A 92 0.24 3.29 -33.60
C THR A 92 -0.82 3.40 -34.71
N ILE A 93 -0.63 4.28 -35.70
CA ILE A 93 -1.50 4.38 -36.88
C ILE A 93 -1.00 3.50 -38.03
N ARG A 94 0.31 3.54 -38.33
CA ARG A 94 0.88 2.83 -39.49
C ARG A 94 1.01 1.33 -39.25
N SER A 95 1.48 0.92 -38.08
CA SER A 95 1.73 -0.49 -37.75
C SER A 95 0.49 -1.37 -37.97
N PRO A 96 -0.72 -1.02 -37.46
CA PRO A 96 -1.92 -1.81 -37.74
C PRO A 96 -2.20 -2.03 -39.23
N SER A 97 -2.06 -1.00 -40.06
CA SER A 97 -2.27 -1.09 -41.51
C SER A 97 -1.29 -2.09 -42.17
N THR A 98 -0.01 -2.04 -41.78
CA THR A 98 0.99 -3.01 -42.25
C THR A 98 0.61 -4.45 -41.86
N PHE A 99 0.16 -4.69 -40.62
CA PHE A 99 -0.29 -6.01 -40.18
C PHE A 99 -1.57 -6.47 -40.92
N HIS A 100 -2.55 -5.60 -41.14
CA HIS A 100 -3.75 -5.91 -41.92
C HIS A 100 -3.44 -6.34 -43.36
N ASN A 101 -2.48 -5.67 -44.02
CA ASN A 101 -2.11 -5.98 -45.40
C ASN A 101 -1.40 -7.34 -45.54
N HIS A 102 -0.70 -7.81 -44.50
CA HIS A 102 0.11 -9.03 -44.54
C HIS A 102 -0.48 -10.23 -43.75
N ILE A 103 -1.76 -10.17 -43.35
CA ILE A 103 -2.44 -11.25 -42.60
C ILE A 103 -2.20 -12.63 -43.21
N ARG A 104 -2.33 -12.75 -44.54
CA ARG A 104 -2.12 -14.01 -45.27
C ARG A 104 -0.65 -14.40 -45.34
N ASP A 105 0.23 -13.48 -45.72
CA ASP A 105 1.65 -13.76 -45.99
C ASP A 105 2.41 -14.16 -44.71
N TRP A 106 2.06 -13.51 -43.59
CA TRP A 106 2.60 -13.76 -42.26
C TRP A 106 1.81 -14.82 -41.46
N HIS A 107 0.76 -15.41 -42.04
CA HIS A 107 -0.05 -16.46 -41.43
C HIS A 107 -0.58 -16.03 -40.05
N LEU A 108 -1.25 -14.89 -40.02
CA LEU A 108 -1.89 -14.32 -38.83
C LEU A 108 -3.37 -14.67 -38.83
N GLU A 109 -3.93 -14.86 -37.64
CA GLU A 109 -5.34 -15.21 -37.45
C GLU A 109 -5.95 -14.30 -36.39
N TYR A 110 -7.16 -13.80 -36.63
CA TYR A 110 -7.87 -12.94 -35.68
C TYR A 110 -8.58 -13.80 -34.61
N PRO A 111 -8.63 -13.37 -33.34
CA PRO A 111 -7.96 -12.19 -32.79
C PRO A 111 -6.49 -12.46 -32.45
N PHE A 112 -5.63 -11.45 -32.64
CA PHE A 112 -4.22 -11.53 -32.22
C PHE A 112 -3.72 -10.25 -31.57
N GLN A 113 -2.64 -10.38 -30.81
CA GLN A 113 -1.98 -9.27 -30.16
C GLN A 113 -0.51 -9.16 -30.61
N ILE A 114 -0.09 -7.92 -30.86
CA ILE A 114 1.31 -7.53 -31.05
C ILE A 114 1.71 -6.66 -29.87
N GLN A 115 2.83 -6.99 -29.23
CA GLN A 115 3.42 -6.21 -28.16
C GLN A 115 4.77 -5.70 -28.61
N LEU A 116 5.00 -4.39 -28.47
CA LEU A 116 6.28 -3.73 -28.67
C LEU A 116 6.77 -3.26 -27.30
N VAL A 117 7.94 -3.73 -26.90
CA VAL A 117 8.67 -3.20 -25.74
C VAL A 117 9.94 -2.54 -26.27
N LEU A 118 10.23 -1.32 -25.84
CA LEU A 118 11.48 -0.65 -26.17
C LEU A 118 11.96 0.19 -25.00
N GLY A 119 13.27 0.35 -24.87
CA GLY A 119 13.84 1.00 -23.71
C GLY A 119 15.35 1.07 -23.71
N CYS A 120 15.89 1.45 -22.57
CA CYS A 120 17.31 1.46 -22.32
C CYS A 120 17.58 1.19 -20.84
N ASP A 121 18.66 0.47 -20.59
CA ASP A 121 19.13 0.11 -19.26
C ASP A 121 20.37 0.93 -18.89
N SER A 122 20.47 1.37 -17.64
CA SER A 122 21.63 2.09 -17.11
C SER A 122 22.37 1.23 -16.09
N HIS A 123 23.46 0.61 -16.54
CA HIS A 123 24.43 -0.04 -15.66
C HIS A 123 25.42 0.97 -15.06
N PHE A 124 25.94 0.71 -13.87
CA PHE A 124 26.92 1.59 -13.23
C PHE A 124 28.30 1.46 -13.89
N GLY A 125 28.73 2.50 -14.60
CA GLY A 125 30.07 2.58 -15.21
C GLY A 125 30.17 2.02 -16.63
N GLU A 126 29.11 1.43 -17.17
CA GLU A 126 29.04 0.94 -18.55
C GLU A 126 28.18 1.85 -19.45
N ALA A 127 28.25 1.62 -20.77
CA ALA A 127 27.39 2.29 -21.73
C ALA A 127 25.94 1.77 -21.61
N SER A 128 24.96 2.66 -21.76
CA SER A 128 23.55 2.29 -21.69
C SER A 128 23.17 1.34 -22.85
N ALA A 129 22.57 0.21 -22.51
CA ALA A 129 22.11 -0.77 -23.48
C ALA A 129 20.70 -0.42 -23.96
N GLY A 130 20.57 0.03 -25.19
CA GLY A 130 19.27 0.26 -25.84
C GLY A 130 18.69 -1.03 -26.43
N PHE A 131 17.41 -1.30 -26.19
CA PHE A 131 16.73 -2.52 -26.64
C PHE A 131 15.35 -2.23 -27.24
N LEU A 132 14.95 -3.04 -28.22
CA LEU A 132 13.57 -3.12 -28.68
C LEU A 132 13.24 -4.59 -29.00
N GLN A 133 12.08 -5.04 -28.54
CA GLN A 133 11.52 -6.36 -28.75
C GLN A 133 10.09 -6.24 -29.28
N LEU A 134 9.74 -7.13 -30.22
CA LEU A 134 8.39 -7.31 -30.73
C LEU A 134 7.97 -8.74 -30.44
N ALA A 135 6.79 -8.92 -29.84
CA ALA A 135 6.18 -10.22 -29.55
C ALA A 135 4.82 -10.36 -30.24
N TYR A 136 4.45 -11.60 -30.55
CA TYR A 136 3.16 -12.00 -31.14
C TYR A 136 2.52 -13.07 -30.27
N GLN A 137 1.28 -12.83 -29.82
CA GLN A 137 0.54 -13.72 -28.90
C GLN A 137 1.36 -14.10 -27.63
N GLY A 138 2.23 -13.21 -27.15
CA GLY A 138 3.08 -13.44 -25.98
C GLY A 138 4.40 -14.19 -26.23
N SER A 139 4.72 -14.57 -27.47
CA SER A 139 6.01 -15.17 -27.84
C SER A 139 6.89 -14.21 -28.63
N ASP A 140 8.21 -14.29 -28.45
CA ASP A 140 9.17 -13.38 -29.09
C ASP A 140 9.14 -13.54 -30.62
N LEU A 141 9.12 -12.42 -31.33
CA LEU A 141 9.02 -12.38 -32.80
C LEU A 141 10.24 -11.70 -33.43
N LEU A 142 10.61 -10.51 -32.95
CA LEU A 142 11.78 -9.74 -33.43
C LEU A 142 12.49 -9.07 -32.26
N SER A 143 13.77 -8.80 -32.43
CA SER A 143 14.51 -7.83 -31.61
C SER A 143 15.33 -6.86 -32.47
N PHE A 144 15.63 -5.69 -31.93
CA PHE A 144 16.63 -4.78 -32.47
C PHE A 144 17.73 -4.58 -31.42
N GLN A 145 18.94 -4.99 -31.77
CA GLN A 145 20.13 -4.95 -30.92
C GLN A 145 21.35 -4.60 -31.78
N ASN A 146 22.25 -3.77 -31.24
CA ASN A 146 23.51 -3.38 -31.88
C ASN A 146 23.33 -3.04 -33.37
N THR A 147 22.45 -2.07 -33.64
CA THR A 147 22.04 -1.54 -34.96
C THR A 147 21.36 -2.52 -35.94
N SER A 148 21.10 -3.77 -35.52
CA SER A 148 20.55 -4.83 -36.39
C SER A 148 19.20 -5.36 -35.92
N TRP A 149 18.27 -5.58 -36.86
CA TRP A 149 17.07 -6.39 -36.63
C TRP A 149 17.41 -7.88 -36.66
N ARG A 150 16.84 -8.64 -35.74
CA ARG A 150 17.04 -10.10 -35.64
C ARG A 150 15.68 -10.80 -35.43
N PRO A 151 15.38 -11.86 -36.20
CA PRO A 151 14.18 -12.66 -35.95
C PRO A 151 14.38 -13.55 -34.72
N SER A 152 13.33 -13.71 -33.92
CA SER A 152 13.31 -14.74 -32.88
C SER A 152 13.26 -16.14 -33.51
N PRO A 153 14.04 -17.13 -33.00
CA PRO A 153 13.90 -18.53 -33.40
C PRO A 153 12.48 -19.07 -33.18
N GLU A 154 11.80 -18.64 -32.11
CA GLU A 154 10.45 -19.09 -31.73
C GLU A 154 9.40 -18.68 -32.77
N GLY A 155 9.54 -17.48 -33.34
CA GLY A 155 8.66 -16.98 -34.39
C GLY A 155 8.89 -17.60 -35.78
N GLY A 156 9.93 -18.43 -35.94
CA GLY A 156 10.18 -19.24 -37.14
C GLY A 156 10.16 -18.47 -38.46
N SER A 157 9.51 -19.04 -39.48
CA SER A 157 9.41 -18.43 -40.82
C SER A 157 8.60 -17.13 -40.84
N ARG A 158 7.67 -16.94 -39.87
CA ARG A 158 6.94 -15.68 -39.69
C ARG A 158 7.89 -14.57 -39.24
N ALA A 159 8.69 -14.81 -38.20
CA ALA A 159 9.71 -13.87 -37.73
C ALA A 159 10.66 -13.46 -38.85
N GLN A 160 11.16 -14.43 -39.64
CA GLN A 160 12.06 -14.15 -40.78
C GLN A 160 11.42 -13.23 -41.83
N LYS A 161 10.19 -13.51 -42.26
CA LYS A 161 9.44 -12.70 -43.25
C LYS A 161 9.13 -11.28 -42.76
N ILE A 162 8.87 -11.11 -41.47
CA ILE A 162 8.63 -9.78 -40.90
C ILE A 162 9.97 -9.06 -40.77
N CYS A 163 11.03 -9.73 -40.31
CA CYS A 163 12.36 -9.15 -40.12
C CYS A 163 12.94 -8.60 -41.43
N SER A 164 12.75 -9.26 -42.58
CA SER A 164 13.25 -8.76 -43.87
C SER A 164 12.64 -7.40 -44.22
N LEU A 165 11.34 -7.21 -43.97
CA LEU A 165 10.67 -5.92 -44.20
C LEU A 165 11.18 -4.82 -43.26
N PHE A 166 11.45 -5.13 -41.98
CA PHE A 166 12.06 -4.16 -41.06
C PHE A 166 13.50 -3.77 -41.46
N ILE A 167 14.26 -4.69 -42.06
CA ILE A 167 15.61 -4.42 -42.61
C ILE A 167 15.54 -3.50 -43.84
N GLU A 168 14.55 -3.70 -44.73
CA GLU A 168 14.33 -2.85 -45.91
C GLU A 168 13.92 -1.41 -45.54
N TYR A 169 13.20 -1.22 -44.42
CA TYR A 169 12.84 0.11 -43.90
C TYR A 169 14.00 0.79 -43.15
N HIS A 170 15.08 1.12 -43.88
CA HIS A 170 16.28 1.80 -43.34
C HIS A 170 15.95 3.05 -42.49
N VAL A 171 15.07 3.93 -42.97
CA VAL A 171 14.67 5.16 -42.25
C VAL A 171 14.03 4.85 -40.89
N PHE A 172 13.25 3.76 -40.78
CA PHE A 172 12.69 3.34 -39.50
C PHE A 172 13.78 2.82 -38.55
N SER A 173 14.76 2.09 -39.09
CA SER A 173 15.90 1.58 -38.33
C SER A 173 16.79 2.71 -37.78
N GLU A 174 17.02 3.78 -38.54
CA GLU A 174 17.74 4.98 -38.05
C GLU A 174 16.97 5.69 -36.93
N ILE A 175 15.65 5.85 -37.08
CA ILE A 175 14.78 6.43 -36.03
C ILE A 175 14.84 5.60 -34.75
N VAL A 176 14.73 4.27 -34.86
CA VAL A 176 14.85 3.35 -33.72
C VAL A 176 16.24 3.47 -33.08
N HIS A 177 17.30 3.54 -33.88
CA HIS A 177 18.66 3.69 -33.34
C HIS A 177 18.84 5.01 -32.55
N LYS A 178 18.45 6.16 -33.11
CA LYS A 178 18.47 7.46 -32.41
C LYS A 178 17.61 7.45 -31.14
N LEU A 179 16.45 6.78 -31.18
CA LEU A 179 15.56 6.69 -30.02
C LEU A 179 16.18 5.86 -28.88
N LEU A 180 16.78 4.71 -29.20
CA LEU A 180 17.32 3.78 -28.22
C LEU A 180 18.68 4.18 -27.64
N PHE A 181 19.57 4.74 -28.46
CA PHE A 181 20.98 4.96 -28.08
C PHE A 181 21.32 6.43 -27.77
N ASP A 182 20.62 7.41 -28.36
CA ASP A 182 20.82 8.84 -28.04
C ASP A 182 19.73 9.37 -27.09
N SER A 183 18.47 9.09 -27.42
CA SER A 183 17.33 9.76 -26.77
C SER A 183 16.98 9.11 -25.44
N CYS A 184 16.82 7.79 -25.41
CA CYS A 184 16.44 7.06 -24.20
C CYS A 184 17.44 7.23 -23.04
N PRO A 185 18.78 7.10 -23.22
CA PRO A 185 19.70 7.19 -22.09
C PRO A 185 19.72 8.60 -21.48
N ARG A 186 19.63 9.64 -22.32
CA ARG A 186 19.48 11.03 -21.85
C ARG A 186 18.16 11.24 -21.11
N PHE A 187 17.07 10.65 -21.61
CA PHE A 187 15.76 10.73 -20.95
C PHE A 187 15.78 10.05 -19.58
N LEU A 188 16.30 8.83 -19.51
CA LEU A 188 16.45 8.06 -18.27
C LEU A 188 17.27 8.82 -17.23
N LEU A 189 18.43 9.38 -17.59
CA LEU A 189 19.23 10.21 -16.68
C LEU A 189 18.49 11.47 -16.21
N GLY A 190 17.80 12.17 -17.11
CA GLY A 190 16.99 13.34 -16.76
C GLY A 190 15.78 13.02 -15.87
N LEU A 191 15.17 11.85 -16.08
CA LEU A 191 14.06 11.31 -15.32
C LEU A 191 14.50 10.92 -13.90
N LEU A 192 15.68 10.31 -13.76
CA LEU A 192 16.29 9.97 -12.48
C LEU A 192 16.67 11.20 -11.65
N ASP A 193 17.23 12.23 -12.28
CA ASP A 193 17.57 13.49 -11.59
C ASP A 193 16.31 14.25 -11.15
N ALA A 194 15.33 14.43 -12.04
CA ALA A 194 14.07 15.09 -11.73
C ALA A 194 13.22 14.32 -10.70
N GLY A 195 13.21 12.99 -10.78
CA GLY A 195 12.48 12.10 -9.86
C GLY A 195 13.21 11.79 -8.56
N LYS A 196 14.46 12.22 -8.40
CA LYS A 196 15.37 11.83 -7.31
C LYS A 196 14.75 11.85 -5.92
N ALA A 197 14.07 12.95 -5.55
CA ALA A 197 13.44 13.08 -4.23
C ALA A 197 12.31 12.06 -3.98
N TYR A 198 11.58 11.65 -5.02
CA TYR A 198 10.54 10.63 -4.94
C TYR A 198 11.14 9.22 -4.94
N LEU A 199 12.16 8.97 -5.78
CA LEU A 199 12.81 7.66 -5.94
C LEU A 199 13.69 7.30 -4.73
N GLN A 200 14.31 8.27 -4.07
CA GLN A 200 15.08 8.06 -2.85
C GLN A 200 14.25 8.16 -1.55
N ARG A 201 12.92 8.39 -1.65
CA ARG A 201 12.08 8.49 -0.45
C ARG A 201 12.12 7.18 0.33
N LYS A 202 11.95 7.25 1.64
CA LYS A 202 11.85 6.07 2.51
C LYS A 202 10.52 6.11 3.24
N VAL A 203 9.64 5.15 2.97
CA VAL A 203 8.32 5.03 3.61
C VAL A 203 8.37 3.86 4.59
N ARG A 204 7.90 4.08 5.81
CA ARG A 204 7.99 3.12 6.92
C ARG A 204 6.86 2.10 6.82
N PRO A 205 7.15 0.78 6.83
CA PRO A 205 6.09 -0.22 6.80
C PRO A 205 5.19 -0.12 8.03
N GLU A 206 3.92 -0.40 7.80
CA GLU A 206 3.01 -0.92 8.82
C GLU A 206 3.00 -2.45 8.74
N ALA A 207 2.84 -3.12 9.87
CA ALA A 207 2.71 -4.56 9.92
C ALA A 207 1.70 -5.01 10.97
N TRP A 208 1.09 -6.16 10.74
CA TRP A 208 0.13 -6.78 11.65
C TRP A 208 0.14 -8.30 11.49
N LEU A 209 -0.35 -9.00 12.51
CA LEU A 209 -0.44 -10.46 12.53
C LEU A 209 -1.89 -10.92 12.36
N SER A 210 -2.09 -12.04 11.67
CA SER A 210 -3.39 -12.71 11.58
C SER A 210 -3.25 -14.23 11.60
N ALA A 211 -4.36 -14.92 11.88
CA ALA A 211 -4.46 -16.37 11.70
C ALA A 211 -4.95 -16.68 10.28
N GLY A 212 -4.17 -17.44 9.53
CA GLY A 212 -4.55 -17.96 8.22
C GLY A 212 -5.45 -19.19 8.31
N SER A 213 -5.88 -19.70 7.15
CA SER A 213 -6.58 -20.99 7.07
C SER A 213 -5.70 -22.10 7.64
N SER A 214 -6.23 -22.88 8.59
CA SER A 214 -5.50 -23.98 9.22
C SER A 214 -5.15 -25.07 8.19
N PRO A 215 -3.90 -25.56 8.13
CA PRO A 215 -3.50 -26.61 7.20
C PRO A 215 -3.97 -28.01 7.66
N GLY A 216 -4.52 -28.14 8.87
CA GLY A 216 -5.06 -29.41 9.38
C GLY A 216 -5.28 -29.42 10.90
N PRO A 217 -5.91 -30.48 11.43
CA PRO A 217 -6.18 -30.60 12.87
C PRO A 217 -4.93 -30.39 13.74
N GLY A 218 -5.06 -29.57 14.77
CA GLY A 218 -3.96 -29.23 15.70
C GLY A 218 -2.87 -28.32 15.13
N HIS A 219 -3.04 -27.80 13.92
CA HIS A 219 -2.12 -26.86 13.27
C HIS A 219 -2.76 -25.49 13.07
N LEU A 220 -1.90 -24.47 13.04
CA LEU A 220 -2.26 -23.07 12.87
C LEU A 220 -1.31 -22.45 11.84
N ARG A 221 -1.88 -21.76 10.85
CA ARG A 221 -1.11 -20.91 9.94
C ARG A 221 -1.01 -19.53 10.55
N LEU A 222 0.19 -19.10 10.89
CA LEU A 222 0.48 -17.72 11.27
C LEU A 222 0.73 -16.90 10.01
N VAL A 223 0.24 -15.66 9.98
CA VAL A 223 0.45 -14.75 8.86
C VAL A 223 0.91 -13.40 9.39
N CYS A 224 2.05 -12.94 8.89
CA CYS A 224 2.56 -11.60 9.07
C CYS A 224 2.31 -10.82 7.78
N HIS A 225 1.64 -9.70 7.91
CA HIS A 225 1.38 -8.76 6.81
C HIS A 225 2.32 -7.57 6.98
N VAL A 226 2.93 -7.12 5.90
CA VAL A 226 3.78 -5.92 5.86
C VAL A 226 3.32 -5.08 4.68
N SER A 227 2.98 -3.81 4.91
CA SER A 227 2.44 -2.91 3.88
C SER A 227 3.01 -1.52 4.02
N GLY A 228 2.91 -0.69 2.96
CA GLY A 228 3.31 0.72 3.01
C GLY A 228 4.82 0.94 2.94
N PHE A 229 5.63 -0.09 2.68
CA PHE A 229 7.09 0.09 2.55
C PHE A 229 7.50 0.58 1.17
N TYR A 230 8.53 1.42 1.15
CA TYR A 230 9.26 1.81 -0.06
C TYR A 230 10.68 2.25 0.36
N PRO A 231 11.76 1.82 -0.33
CA PRO A 231 11.82 1.07 -1.59
C PRO A 231 11.39 -0.41 -1.49
N LYS A 232 11.44 -1.15 -2.61
CA LYS A 232 10.99 -2.55 -2.69
C LYS A 232 11.79 -3.55 -1.83
N PRO A 233 13.13 -3.45 -1.68
CA PRO A 233 13.91 -4.41 -0.89
C PRO A 233 13.52 -4.41 0.59
N VAL A 234 12.97 -5.53 1.05
CA VAL A 234 12.53 -5.76 2.43
C VAL A 234 12.92 -7.17 2.84
N TRP A 235 13.28 -7.37 4.11
CA TRP A 235 13.44 -8.69 4.71
C TRP A 235 12.39 -8.87 5.81
N VAL A 236 11.73 -10.02 5.82
CA VAL A 236 10.66 -10.36 6.76
C VAL A 236 10.81 -11.83 7.10
N SER A 237 10.85 -12.21 8.38
CA SER A 237 10.92 -13.62 8.76
C SER A 237 10.17 -13.89 10.06
N TRP A 238 9.71 -15.13 10.22
CA TRP A 238 9.24 -15.62 11.51
C TRP A 238 10.42 -16.06 12.37
N MET A 239 10.38 -15.66 13.64
CA MET A 239 11.46 -15.84 14.62
C MET A 239 10.96 -16.60 15.85
N ARG A 240 11.86 -17.34 16.49
CA ARG A 240 11.71 -17.80 17.88
C ARG A 240 12.90 -17.27 18.67
N GLY A 241 12.70 -16.18 19.41
CA GLY A 241 13.81 -15.39 19.92
C GLY A 241 14.66 -14.85 18.75
N GLU A 242 15.93 -15.24 18.70
CA GLU A 242 16.85 -14.88 17.59
C GLU A 242 16.92 -15.93 16.47
N GLN A 243 16.21 -17.06 16.57
CA GLN A 243 16.27 -18.11 15.56
C GLN A 243 15.21 -17.94 14.47
N GLU A 244 15.66 -17.73 13.23
CA GLU A 244 14.81 -17.73 12.02
C GLU A 244 14.13 -19.10 11.81
N GLN A 245 12.83 -19.08 11.48
CA GLN A 245 12.05 -20.28 11.25
C GLN A 245 12.14 -20.69 9.76
N GLN A 246 12.82 -21.79 9.48
CA GLN A 246 13.06 -22.31 8.12
C GLN A 246 11.77 -22.68 7.35
N GLY A 247 10.65 -22.89 8.04
CA GLY A 247 9.33 -23.15 7.42
C GLY A 247 8.59 -21.90 6.93
N THR A 248 9.27 -20.75 6.85
CA THR A 248 8.67 -19.47 6.46
C THR A 248 8.34 -19.46 4.96
N LEU A 249 7.07 -19.24 4.65
CA LEU A 249 6.52 -19.19 3.29
C LEU A 249 6.22 -17.75 2.89
N TYR A 250 6.89 -17.28 1.84
CA TYR A 250 6.75 -15.93 1.29
C TYR A 250 5.70 -15.90 0.18
N SER A 251 4.87 -14.85 0.15
CA SER A 251 4.14 -14.48 -1.07
C SER A 251 5.01 -13.69 -2.03
N ASP A 252 4.55 -13.51 -3.25
CA ASP A 252 5.05 -12.43 -4.11
C ASP A 252 4.86 -11.07 -3.42
N ILE A 253 5.74 -10.11 -3.74
CA ILE A 253 5.59 -8.71 -3.33
C ILE A 253 4.58 -8.05 -4.28
N LEU A 254 3.52 -7.46 -3.73
CA LEU A 254 2.42 -6.86 -4.48
C LEU A 254 2.49 -5.32 -4.42
N PRO A 255 2.18 -4.60 -5.52
CA PRO A 255 2.15 -3.13 -5.52
C PRO A 255 0.88 -2.58 -4.88
N ASN A 256 1.04 -1.53 -4.06
CA ASN A 256 -0.07 -0.70 -3.57
C ASN A 256 -0.33 0.49 -4.52
N THR A 257 -1.55 1.05 -4.46
CA THR A 257 -1.98 2.15 -5.34
C THR A 257 -1.26 3.49 -5.11
N ASP A 258 -0.56 3.64 -3.98
CA ASP A 258 0.23 4.81 -3.60
C ASP A 258 1.72 4.71 -4.01
N GLY A 259 2.10 3.65 -4.70
CA GLY A 259 3.48 3.38 -5.09
C GLY A 259 4.36 2.85 -3.95
N THR A 260 3.75 2.30 -2.90
CA THR A 260 4.41 1.44 -1.90
C THR A 260 4.16 -0.04 -2.21
N TRP A 261 4.67 -0.92 -1.36
CA TRP A 261 4.60 -2.37 -1.52
C TRP A 261 3.87 -3.06 -0.36
N TYR A 262 3.37 -4.26 -0.64
CA TYR A 262 2.77 -5.19 0.30
C TYR A 262 3.45 -6.56 0.16
N LEU A 263 3.70 -7.23 1.29
CA LEU A 263 4.25 -8.58 1.37
C LEU A 263 3.53 -9.35 2.47
N GLN A 264 3.24 -10.63 2.21
CA GLN A 264 2.69 -11.56 3.18
C GLN A 264 3.67 -12.70 3.45
N VAL A 265 3.95 -12.96 4.72
CA VAL A 265 4.86 -14.01 5.15
C VAL A 265 4.17 -14.91 6.17
N SER A 266 4.09 -16.20 5.87
CA SER A 266 3.33 -17.17 6.66
C SER A 266 4.18 -18.32 7.20
N LEU A 267 3.72 -18.94 8.28
CA LEU A 267 4.40 -20.07 8.92
C LEU A 267 3.35 -21.05 9.45
N ASP A 268 3.47 -22.32 9.07
CA ASP A 268 2.62 -23.39 9.58
C ASP A 268 3.26 -24.04 10.81
N VAL A 269 2.55 -24.03 11.94
CA VAL A 269 3.01 -24.60 13.22
C VAL A 269 1.92 -25.42 13.90
N LYS A 270 2.30 -26.31 14.82
CA LYS A 270 1.32 -26.90 15.73
C LYS A 270 0.79 -25.82 16.68
N SER A 271 -0.50 -25.82 16.98
CA SER A 271 -1.13 -24.75 17.78
C SER A 271 -0.52 -24.57 19.17
N LYS A 272 0.08 -25.64 19.75
CA LYS A 272 0.81 -25.62 21.03
C LYS A 272 2.19 -24.96 20.95
N GLU A 273 2.80 -24.95 19.77
CA GLU A 273 4.15 -24.43 19.51
C GLU A 273 4.10 -22.95 19.07
N ALA A 274 2.91 -22.39 18.82
CA ALA A 274 2.74 -21.01 18.34
C ALA A 274 3.19 -19.94 19.36
N ALA A 275 3.24 -20.25 20.65
CA ALA A 275 3.68 -19.32 21.68
C ALA A 275 5.18 -19.00 21.58
N GLY A 276 5.54 -17.74 21.81
CA GLY A 276 6.92 -17.26 21.75
C GLY A 276 7.48 -17.10 20.33
N LEU A 277 6.63 -17.16 19.30
CA LEU A 277 6.98 -16.75 17.94
C LEU A 277 6.78 -15.24 17.76
N SER A 278 7.56 -14.64 16.87
CA SER A 278 7.38 -13.25 16.45
C SER A 278 7.68 -13.10 14.96
N CYS A 279 7.06 -12.11 14.31
CA CYS A 279 7.47 -11.65 12.99
C CYS A 279 8.48 -10.53 13.15
N ARG A 280 9.60 -10.58 12.44
CA ARG A 280 10.63 -9.54 12.41
C ARG A 280 10.74 -8.97 11.01
N VAL A 281 10.72 -7.64 10.90
CA VAL A 281 10.76 -6.88 9.64
C VAL A 281 11.97 -5.95 9.65
N ARG A 282 12.79 -6.07 8.60
CA ARG A 282 13.94 -5.21 8.32
C ARG A 282 13.71 -4.48 7.01
N HIS A 283 13.88 -3.16 7.04
CA HIS A 283 13.66 -2.30 5.88
C HIS A 283 14.50 -1.03 6.00
N SER A 284 15.00 -0.51 4.89
CA SER A 284 15.96 0.62 4.86
C SER A 284 15.41 1.93 5.45
N SER A 285 14.08 2.06 5.57
CA SER A 285 13.39 3.19 6.23
C SER A 285 13.35 3.11 7.76
N LEU A 286 13.69 1.95 8.34
CA LEU A 286 13.59 1.74 9.79
C LEU A 286 14.81 2.31 10.54
N GLY A 287 15.89 2.63 9.83
CA GLY A 287 17.11 3.21 10.43
C GLY A 287 17.89 2.21 11.30
N GLY A 288 17.89 0.92 10.93
CA GLY A 288 18.53 -0.14 11.70
C GLY A 288 17.72 -0.63 12.90
N GLN A 289 16.46 -0.21 13.05
CA GLN A 289 15.56 -0.66 14.12
C GLN A 289 14.55 -1.70 13.58
N ASP A 290 14.84 -2.98 13.78
CA ASP A 290 13.95 -4.07 13.40
C ASP A 290 12.56 -3.90 14.04
N MET A 291 11.50 -3.99 13.23
CA MET A 291 10.13 -4.01 13.74
C MET A 291 9.75 -5.45 14.11
N VAL A 292 9.39 -5.68 15.38
CA VAL A 292 9.10 -7.03 15.91
C VAL A 292 7.68 -7.10 16.45
N LEU A 293 6.88 -8.00 15.88
CA LEU A 293 5.50 -8.28 16.29
C LEU A 293 5.44 -9.65 16.95
N HIS A 294 5.05 -9.72 18.22
CA HIS A 294 4.95 -10.98 18.94
C HIS A 294 3.60 -11.65 18.68
N TRP A 295 3.60 -12.96 18.45
CA TRP A 295 2.37 -13.73 18.32
C TRP A 295 1.73 -13.94 19.69
N GLU A 296 0.73 -13.13 19.98
CA GLU A 296 -0.20 -13.39 21.08
C GLU A 296 -1.26 -14.38 20.59
N GLN A 297 -1.38 -15.53 21.26
CA GLN A 297 -2.56 -16.36 21.07
C GLN A 297 -3.79 -15.54 21.49
N PRO A 298 -4.92 -15.59 20.75
CA PRO A 298 -6.16 -14.99 21.18
C PRO A 298 -6.66 -15.65 22.47
N HIS A 299 -6.16 -15.16 23.61
CA HIS A 299 -6.62 -15.61 24.91
C HIS A 299 -8.10 -15.28 25.00
N SER A 300 -8.89 -16.27 25.44
CA SER A 300 -10.34 -16.16 25.50
C SER A 300 -10.80 -15.30 26.68
N VAL A 301 -10.14 -14.16 26.92
CA VAL A 301 -10.37 -13.28 28.07
C VAL A 301 -11.83 -12.80 28.07
N GLY A 302 -12.42 -12.55 26.91
CA GLY A 302 -13.85 -12.25 26.76
C GLY A 302 -14.78 -13.40 27.21
N LEU A 303 -14.43 -14.66 26.93
CA LEU A 303 -15.18 -15.82 27.43
C LEU A 303 -14.92 -16.04 28.94
N VAL A 304 -13.71 -15.79 29.45
CA VAL A 304 -13.43 -15.83 30.90
C VAL A 304 -14.25 -14.77 31.64
N PHE A 305 -14.33 -13.54 31.11
CA PHE A 305 -15.18 -12.49 31.67
C PHE A 305 -16.66 -12.91 31.68
N LEU A 306 -17.18 -13.48 30.57
CA LEU A 306 -18.56 -13.98 30.52
C LEU A 306 -18.80 -15.13 31.51
N VAL A 307 -17.89 -16.11 31.60
CA VAL A 307 -18.05 -17.31 32.44
C VAL A 307 -17.86 -17.01 33.93
N VAL A 308 -17.05 -16.01 34.31
CA VAL A 308 -16.75 -15.71 35.72
C VAL A 308 -17.59 -14.55 36.26
N ILE A 309 -17.75 -13.44 35.53
CA ILE A 309 -18.46 -12.25 36.04
C ILE A 309 -19.97 -12.47 36.06
N VAL A 310 -20.56 -13.09 35.03
CA VAL A 310 -22.02 -13.25 34.96
C VAL A 310 -22.57 -14.09 36.14
N PRO A 311 -21.99 -15.25 36.51
CA PRO A 311 -22.42 -15.97 37.70
C PRO A 311 -22.18 -15.21 39.01
N LEU A 312 -21.07 -14.48 39.15
CA LEU A 312 -20.79 -13.67 40.35
C LEU A 312 -21.84 -12.57 40.56
N VAL A 313 -22.24 -11.88 39.49
CA VAL A 313 -23.30 -10.85 39.55
C VAL A 313 -24.66 -11.46 39.89
N LEU A 314 -24.99 -12.63 39.32
CA LEU A 314 -26.23 -13.35 39.65
C LEU A 314 -26.26 -13.81 41.12
N LEU A 315 -25.14 -14.34 41.63
CA LEU A 315 -25.01 -14.76 43.03
C LEU A 315 -25.10 -13.57 44.00
N ALA A 316 -24.46 -12.43 43.68
CA ALA A 316 -24.57 -11.20 44.46
C ALA A 316 -26.01 -10.67 44.48
N GLY A 317 -26.70 -10.68 43.33
CA GLY A 317 -28.12 -10.33 43.23
C GLY A 317 -29.04 -11.23 44.05
N LEU A 318 -28.82 -12.55 44.00
CA LEU A 318 -29.53 -13.54 44.82
C LEU A 318 -29.30 -13.33 46.31
N ALA A 319 -28.05 -13.13 46.74
CA ALA A 319 -27.71 -12.86 48.14
C ALA A 319 -28.37 -11.57 48.65
N TRP A 320 -28.34 -10.50 47.85
CA TRP A 320 -29.01 -9.23 48.17
C TRP A 320 -30.53 -9.38 48.28
N TRP A 321 -31.15 -10.15 47.37
CA TRP A 321 -32.59 -10.43 47.38
C TRP A 321 -33.01 -11.26 48.59
N LEU A 322 -32.24 -12.30 48.95
CA LEU A 322 -32.45 -13.09 50.15
C LEU A 322 -32.30 -12.24 51.42
N TRP A 323 -31.27 -11.38 51.50
CA TRP A 323 -31.08 -10.47 52.63
C TRP A 323 -32.24 -9.47 52.78
N LYS A 324 -32.75 -8.95 51.67
CA LYS A 324 -33.94 -8.07 51.66
C LYS A 324 -35.20 -8.81 52.11
N ARG A 325 -35.39 -10.08 51.72
CA ARG A 325 -36.50 -10.93 52.21
C ARG A 325 -36.39 -11.22 53.70
N TRP A 326 -35.19 -11.52 54.21
CA TRP A 326 -34.96 -11.74 55.65
C TRP A 326 -35.26 -10.50 56.49
N LYS A 327 -34.85 -9.30 56.04
CA LYS A 327 -35.21 -8.03 56.68
C LYS A 327 -36.71 -7.73 56.66
N ALA A 328 -37.46 -8.23 55.67
CA ALA A 328 -38.91 -8.05 55.60
C ALA A 328 -39.68 -8.98 56.56
N HIS A 329 -39.09 -10.11 56.97
CA HIS A 329 -39.73 -11.08 57.88
C HIS A 329 -39.67 -10.64 59.37
N TRP A 330 -38.71 -9.79 59.75
CA TRP A 330 -38.51 -9.30 61.12
C TRP A 330 -39.00 -7.85 61.31
N ARG A 331 -40.28 -7.57 61.02
CA ARG A 331 -40.99 -6.43 61.62
C ARG A 331 -42.00 -6.91 62.68
N PRO A 332 -41.72 -6.72 63.98
CA PRO A 332 -42.77 -6.65 64.99
C PRO A 332 -43.64 -5.41 64.76
N GLN A 333 -44.91 -5.48 65.15
CA GLN A 333 -45.92 -4.46 64.87
C GLN A 333 -46.62 -4.05 66.17
N CYS A 334 -46.45 -2.79 66.61
CA CYS A 334 -47.09 -2.24 67.81
C CYS A 334 -47.64 -0.82 67.58
N THR A 335 -48.97 -0.74 67.50
CA THR A 335 -49.92 0.24 68.10
C THR A 335 -49.55 1.71 68.38
N ASP A 336 -50.44 2.61 67.97
CA ASP A 336 -50.55 4.04 68.30
C ASP A 336 -50.88 4.35 69.78
N PHE A 337 -50.45 5.53 70.29
CA PHE A 337 -51.23 6.62 70.98
C PHE A 337 -50.29 7.73 71.58
N PRO A 338 -50.74 8.89 72.13
CA PRO A 338 -50.28 10.21 71.60
C PRO A 338 -49.64 11.20 72.62
N SER A 339 -49.22 12.37 72.08
CA SER A 339 -49.06 13.74 72.68
C SER A 339 -48.48 13.95 74.09
N GLU A 340 -47.49 14.85 74.23
CA GLU A 340 -47.64 16.23 74.79
C GLU A 340 -46.29 16.82 75.32
N GLN A 341 -45.94 18.07 74.92
CA GLN A 341 -45.20 19.14 75.68
C GLN A 341 -43.82 18.85 76.39
N GLU A 342 -42.92 19.79 76.76
CA GLU A 342 -42.84 21.28 76.84
C GLU A 342 -41.32 21.76 76.73
N PRO A 343 -40.84 23.02 77.03
CA PRO A 343 -39.71 23.65 76.29
C PRO A 343 -38.56 24.30 77.14
N SER A 344 -37.64 25.04 76.45
CA SER A 344 -36.82 26.19 76.94
C SER A 344 -35.68 25.94 77.97
N SER A 345 -34.57 26.69 78.09
CA SER A 345 -33.87 27.76 77.31
C SER A 345 -32.42 27.95 77.90
N PRO A 346 -31.78 29.16 77.92
CA PRO A 346 -30.81 29.79 76.99
C PRO A 346 -29.33 29.73 77.49
N GLY A 347 -28.26 30.39 76.96
CA GLY A 347 -28.05 31.38 75.87
C GLY A 347 -26.61 31.98 75.86
N LEU A 348 -26.39 33.10 75.12
CA LEU A 348 -25.16 33.93 74.92
C LEU A 348 -23.96 33.27 74.16
N GLN A 349 -23.40 33.78 73.05
CA GLN A 349 -22.91 35.12 72.61
C GLN A 349 -21.58 35.56 73.29
N HIS A 350 -20.60 36.26 72.69
CA HIS A 350 -20.37 36.89 71.35
C HIS A 350 -18.83 37.18 71.21
N LEU A 351 -18.23 37.30 70.01
CA LEU A 351 -17.39 38.44 69.52
C LEU A 351 -16.64 38.15 68.16
N PRO A 352 -16.17 39.18 67.38
CA PRO A 352 -15.65 38.98 66.01
C PRO A 352 -14.24 39.57 65.65
N LYS A 353 -13.70 39.11 64.50
CA LYS A 353 -12.69 39.64 63.52
C LYS A 353 -11.83 40.91 63.83
N PRO A 354 -10.58 40.94 63.31
CA PRO A 354 -10.30 41.74 62.08
C PRO A 354 -9.31 41.09 61.07
N SER A 355 -8.86 41.86 60.07
CA SER A 355 -8.16 41.45 58.83
C SER A 355 -6.88 42.24 58.53
N SER A 356 -5.96 41.69 57.70
CA SER A 356 -5.40 42.30 56.46
C SER A 356 -3.96 41.88 56.08
N ALA A 357 -3.64 42.01 54.77
CA ALA A 357 -2.31 42.17 54.13
C ALA A 357 -1.28 40.99 54.14
N LEU A 358 -0.26 40.93 53.26
CA LEU A 358 -0.15 41.11 51.78
C LEU A 358 1.32 40.86 51.35
N THR A 359 1.59 39.98 50.38
CA THR A 359 2.78 39.88 49.45
C THR A 359 2.73 38.48 48.78
N SER A 360 2.66 38.21 47.47
CA SER A 360 3.31 38.71 46.23
C SER A 360 4.82 38.35 46.16
N TRP A 361 5.40 37.67 45.16
CA TRP A 361 5.06 37.31 43.75
C TRP A 361 5.54 35.85 43.46
N GLN A 362 5.37 35.13 42.32
CA GLN A 362 5.34 35.46 40.89
C GLN A 362 4.51 34.42 40.06
N LEU A 363 4.08 34.81 38.86
CA LEU A 363 3.48 33.99 37.77
C LEU A 363 4.60 33.48 36.80
N PRO A 364 4.38 32.62 35.75
CA PRO A 364 3.12 32.37 35.02
C PRO A 364 2.79 30.94 34.47
N VAL A 365 1.50 30.69 34.13
CA VAL A 365 0.95 30.01 32.90
C VAL A 365 1.44 28.56 32.56
N ALA A 366 0.64 27.56 32.13
CA ALA A 366 -0.78 27.42 31.73
C ALA A 366 -1.30 25.99 32.04
N ASN A 367 -2.62 25.79 32.19
CA ASN A 367 -3.44 25.25 31.09
C ASN A 367 -4.94 25.18 31.46
N SER A 368 -5.80 25.60 30.52
CA SER A 368 -7.24 25.71 30.74
C SER A 368 -7.96 24.39 30.49
N SER A 369 -8.60 23.83 31.52
CA SER A 369 -9.58 22.76 31.35
C SER A 369 -10.88 23.33 30.80
N LEU A 370 -11.03 23.34 29.48
CA LEU A 370 -12.24 23.80 28.81
C LEU A 370 -13.25 22.64 28.71
N VAL A 371 -14.12 22.56 29.72
CA VAL A 371 -15.31 21.69 29.71
C VAL A 371 -16.25 22.21 28.63
N LEU A 372 -16.56 21.38 27.63
CA LEU A 372 -17.65 21.61 26.68
C LEU A 372 -18.85 20.71 27.02
N PRO A 373 -20.10 21.21 26.91
CA PRO A 373 -21.28 20.42 27.21
C PRO A 373 -21.60 19.43 26.07
N ILE A 374 -22.05 18.23 26.44
CA ILE A 374 -22.63 17.27 25.48
C ILE A 374 -24.10 17.64 25.28
N ASP A 375 -24.41 18.29 24.16
CA ASP A 375 -25.78 18.69 23.83
C ASP A 375 -26.51 17.61 22.99
N ARG A 376 -27.70 17.22 23.47
CA ARG A 376 -28.83 16.56 22.78
C ARG A 376 -28.54 15.43 21.78
N PHE A 377 -28.71 14.20 22.25
CA PHE A 377 -29.26 13.13 21.40
C PHE A 377 -30.71 13.45 21.03
N SER A 378 -31.07 13.31 19.76
CA SER A 378 -32.47 13.35 19.29
C SER A 378 -32.83 11.99 18.71
N VAL A 379 -33.76 11.28 19.36
CA VAL A 379 -34.29 10.00 18.90
C VAL A 379 -35.63 10.26 18.20
N SER A 380 -35.75 9.88 16.94
CA SER A 380 -37.04 9.79 16.25
C SER A 380 -37.47 8.32 16.21
N ALA A 381 -38.72 8.04 16.59
CA ALA A 381 -39.33 6.73 16.49
C ALA A 381 -40.48 6.80 15.48
N GLN A 382 -40.28 6.24 14.29
CA GLN A 382 -41.32 6.10 13.28
C GLN A 382 -42.03 4.76 13.51
N HIS A 383 -43.35 4.79 13.70
CA HIS A 383 -44.15 3.57 13.81
C HIS A 383 -44.52 3.09 12.40
N ASP A 384 -44.10 1.89 12.02
CA ASP A 384 -44.57 1.25 10.79
C ASP A 384 -45.67 0.21 11.09
N SER A 385 -46.54 0.01 10.10
CA SER A 385 -47.82 -0.69 10.22
C SER A 385 -47.73 -2.22 10.38
N GLY A 386 -46.51 -2.74 10.59
CA GLY A 386 -46.20 -4.15 10.88
C GLY A 386 -45.73 -4.43 12.33
N GLY A 387 -45.72 -3.44 13.23
CA GLY A 387 -45.55 -3.68 14.67
C GLY A 387 -44.11 -3.82 15.19
N PHE A 388 -43.10 -3.42 14.43
CA PHE A 388 -41.70 -3.35 14.89
C PHE A 388 -41.19 -1.91 14.94
N ILE A 389 -40.39 -1.58 15.97
CA ILE A 389 -39.72 -0.28 16.11
C ILE A 389 -38.31 -0.39 15.55
N VAL A 390 -37.98 0.43 14.55
CA VAL A 390 -36.63 0.54 14.00
C VAL A 390 -35.96 1.80 14.55
N LEU A 391 -34.80 1.65 15.19
CA LEU A 391 -33.99 2.74 15.72
C LEU A 391 -32.79 3.01 14.79
N THR A 392 -32.88 4.03 13.95
CA THR A 392 -31.78 4.48 13.09
C THR A 392 -30.95 5.58 13.75
N TRP A 393 -29.64 5.36 13.87
CA TRP A 393 -28.69 6.35 14.38
C TRP A 393 -28.08 7.14 13.23
N PHE A 394 -28.24 8.47 13.23
CA PHE A 394 -27.60 9.35 12.24
C PHE A 394 -26.36 10.02 12.84
N TRP A 395 -25.20 9.82 12.20
CA TRP A 395 -23.99 10.60 12.45
C TRP A 395 -23.98 11.82 11.52
N ASN A 396 -24.02 13.03 12.08
CA ASN A 396 -24.11 14.27 11.32
C ASN A 396 -22.76 15.00 11.33
N LEU A 397 -21.88 14.65 10.38
CA LEU A 397 -20.58 15.28 10.18
C LEU A 397 -20.72 16.59 9.37
N ASN A 398 -21.02 17.69 10.06
CA ASN A 398 -20.95 19.03 9.46
C ASN A 398 -19.51 19.56 9.52
N PHE A 399 -18.77 19.47 8.41
CA PHE A 399 -17.59 20.30 8.20
C PHE A 399 -18.03 21.70 7.77
N LYS A 400 -17.61 22.73 8.51
CA LYS A 400 -17.72 24.13 8.12
C LYS A 400 -16.38 24.55 7.49
N ILE A 401 -16.46 25.15 6.30
CA ILE A 401 -15.36 25.86 5.64
C ILE A 401 -15.20 27.23 6.31
#